data_AF-Q7UIC1-F1
#
_entry.id   AF-Q7UIC1-F1
#
_cell.length_a   1.000
_cell.length_b   1.000
_cell.length_c   1.000
_cell.angle_alpha   90.00
_cell.angle_beta   90.00
_cell.angle_gamma   90.00
#
_symmetry.space_group_name_H-M   'P 1'
#
loop_
_entity.id
_entity.type
_entity.pdbx_description
1 polymer ?
#
loop_
_entity_poly.entity_id
_entity_poly.type
_entity_poly.pdbx_seq_one_letter_code
_entity_poly.pdbx_strand_id
1 'polypeptide(L)'
;MSRLMKRWRQTSPRRFTSLKSNWTDAAFRIARSCIAIAHLMICVGLCFAGGTWSVGKLLRFETGFPHRIFNRVWLAGRYNSRKNTSPIFAYSMTFRRLLFLFAWLSAFLLTQGATAQKPGELHAVVKTRGAAKSISKARDDSSTNVETHQADENPLDGREGRDLSVHHYNPMSQLKTKVTEITHAAFPVVNVHTHFFYRLRLNREALEDFVGAMDRNRIAVCVSLDGKLGTQFQEQKEYLWKEHRGRFVLFANVDWRGDGASDDPATWACYRPGFAERTVEQLREAVKQGASGLKLFKRFGLGYRNPDGSLMKIDDPRWDPIWAACGELQIPIIIHTADPAAFFDPIDERNERWEELSRHPDWSFHGEEFPSREKLFAARNRMIAKHPNTQFIGAHIANNPEDLAMVSEWMDQYPNLWVEPASRINELGRQPRAAREFLIRYQDRLLFGTDGPWPEQRLRYYWRFFETDDEAFPYSEKEPPPQGLWQIDGVDLPPKVLRKLYYENAVKLIPGVRERAEAFAKQHPLD
;
A
#
# COMPACT_ATOMS: atom_id res chain seq x y z
N MET A 1 31.58 -15.82 -32.52
CA MET A 1 30.56 -16.89 -32.67
C MET A 1 30.95 -18.03 -33.61
N SER A 2 31.44 -17.80 -34.85
CA SER A 2 31.73 -18.91 -35.79
C SER A 2 32.87 -19.86 -35.32
N ARG A 3 33.83 -19.37 -34.53
CA ARG A 3 34.91 -20.20 -33.93
C ARG A 3 34.45 -21.10 -32.76
N LEU A 4 33.38 -20.73 -32.05
CA LEU A 4 32.79 -21.53 -30.97
C LEU A 4 31.95 -22.70 -31.50
N MET A 5 31.36 -22.57 -32.70
CA MET A 5 30.60 -23.65 -33.34
C MET A 5 31.48 -24.76 -33.93
N LYS A 6 32.75 -24.47 -34.29
CA LYS A 6 33.67 -25.50 -34.82
C LYS A 6 34.15 -26.49 -33.76
N ARG A 7 34.17 -26.11 -32.48
CA ARG A 7 34.65 -26.95 -31.36
C ARG A 7 33.60 -27.94 -30.83
N TRP A 8 32.32 -27.69 -31.10
CA TRP A 8 31.21 -28.52 -30.58
C TRP A 8 30.83 -29.70 -31.50
N ARG A 9 31.35 -29.75 -32.73
CA ARG A 9 31.05 -30.82 -33.71
C ARG A 9 31.96 -32.06 -33.61
N GLN A 10 33.00 -32.06 -32.77
CA GLN A 10 34.02 -33.12 -32.76
C GLN A 10 33.95 -34.09 -31.57
N THR A 11 33.08 -33.88 -30.58
CA THR A 11 33.02 -34.75 -29.39
C THR A 11 31.65 -35.37 -29.19
N SER A 12 31.51 -36.55 -29.80
CA SER A 12 30.78 -37.72 -29.31
C SER A 12 29.34 -37.99 -29.81
N PRO A 13 29.03 -39.29 -30.00
CA PRO A 13 28.15 -39.78 -31.07
C PRO A 13 26.85 -40.41 -30.56
N ARG A 14 25.86 -40.40 -31.47
CA ARG A 14 24.75 -41.37 -31.65
C ARG A 14 24.13 -42.01 -30.39
N ARG A 15 22.90 -41.60 -30.07
CA ARG A 15 21.70 -42.47 -30.16
C ARG A 15 20.41 -41.65 -30.02
N PHE A 16 19.37 -42.19 -30.65
CA PHE A 16 17.98 -41.74 -30.74
C PHE A 16 17.62 -40.72 -31.83
N THR A 17 17.07 -41.33 -32.87
CA THR A 17 16.41 -40.86 -34.07
C THR A 17 15.00 -40.32 -33.81
N SER A 18 14.56 -39.51 -34.78
CA SER A 18 13.22 -38.94 -35.01
C SER A 18 12.91 -37.61 -34.32
N LEU A 19 12.21 -36.73 -35.06
CA LEU A 19 11.86 -35.33 -34.80
C LEU A 19 12.92 -34.26 -35.17
N LYS A 20 13.34 -34.21 -36.44
CA LYS A 20 13.87 -32.98 -37.06
C LYS A 20 13.24 -32.72 -38.43
N SER A 21 12.29 -31.78 -38.46
CA SER A 21 12.06 -30.92 -39.63
C SER A 21 11.39 -29.58 -39.31
N ASN A 22 10.75 -29.39 -38.15
CA ASN A 22 9.96 -28.16 -37.90
C ASN A 22 10.63 -27.05 -37.06
N TRP A 23 11.82 -27.27 -36.49
CA TRP A 23 12.43 -26.31 -35.55
C TRP A 23 13.40 -25.32 -36.20
N THR A 24 14.05 -25.68 -37.29
CA THR A 24 14.99 -24.80 -38.01
C THR A 24 14.28 -23.70 -38.79
N ASP A 25 13.06 -23.95 -39.27
CA ASP A 25 12.26 -22.98 -40.02
C ASP A 25 11.63 -21.91 -39.13
N ALA A 26 11.20 -22.26 -37.92
CA ALA A 26 10.61 -21.32 -36.97
C ALA A 26 11.64 -20.30 -36.47
N ALA A 27 12.86 -20.75 -36.15
CA ALA A 27 13.95 -19.88 -35.73
C ALA A 27 14.38 -18.90 -36.84
N PHE A 28 14.38 -19.35 -38.10
CA PHE A 28 14.73 -18.51 -39.25
C PHE A 28 13.65 -17.45 -39.55
N ARG A 29 12.36 -17.78 -39.37
CA ARG A 29 11.24 -16.85 -39.53
C ARG A 29 11.19 -15.79 -38.43
N ILE A 30 11.54 -16.15 -37.19
CA ILE A 30 11.64 -15.20 -36.07
C ILE A 30 12.82 -14.24 -36.29
N ALA A 31 13.98 -14.75 -36.71
CA ALA A 31 15.14 -13.90 -37.00
C ALA A 31 14.87 -12.88 -38.13
N ARG A 32 14.18 -13.29 -39.20
CA ARG A 32 13.75 -12.38 -40.28
C ARG A 32 12.76 -11.31 -39.80
N SER A 33 11.84 -11.67 -38.91
CA SER A 33 10.85 -10.74 -38.36
C SER A 33 11.50 -9.69 -37.45
N CYS A 34 12.48 -10.09 -36.62
CA CYS A 34 13.23 -9.16 -35.77
C CYS A 34 14.09 -8.18 -36.57
N ILE A 35 14.68 -8.62 -37.70
CA ILE A 35 15.46 -7.75 -38.59
C ILE A 35 14.56 -6.72 -39.29
N ALA A 36 13.36 -7.13 -39.72
CA ALA A 36 12.39 -6.22 -40.32
C ALA A 36 11.88 -5.15 -39.34
N ILE A 37 11.64 -5.53 -38.07
CA ILE A 37 11.24 -4.59 -37.00
C ILE A 37 12.38 -3.61 -36.68
N ALA A 38 13.63 -4.08 -36.61
CA ALA A 38 14.78 -3.22 -36.38
C ALA A 38 14.98 -2.20 -37.52
N HIS A 39 14.80 -2.60 -38.78
CA HIS A 39 14.83 -1.68 -39.92
C HIS A 39 13.68 -0.65 -39.88
N LEU A 40 12.46 -1.07 -39.50
CA LEU A 40 11.33 -0.15 -39.38
C LEU A 40 11.57 0.91 -38.29
N MET A 41 12.15 0.52 -37.15
CA MET A 41 12.45 1.43 -36.05
C MET A 41 13.62 2.39 -36.37
N ILE A 42 14.60 1.95 -37.17
CA ILE A 42 15.68 2.83 -37.68
C ILE A 42 15.13 3.86 -38.67
N CYS A 43 14.23 3.46 -39.58
CA CYS A 43 13.58 4.38 -40.51
C CYS A 43 12.70 5.41 -39.78
N VAL A 44 11.96 5.00 -38.75
CA VAL A 44 11.15 5.92 -37.92
C VAL A 44 12.03 6.88 -37.11
N GLY A 45 13.14 6.39 -36.55
CA GLY A 45 14.10 7.23 -35.82
C GLY A 45 14.81 8.27 -36.70
N LEU A 46 15.13 7.92 -37.95
CA LEU A 46 15.71 8.85 -38.92
C LEU A 46 14.69 9.88 -39.43
N CYS A 47 13.40 9.54 -39.48
CA CYS A 47 12.33 10.49 -39.81
C CYS A 47 12.07 11.54 -38.71
N PHE A 48 12.39 11.27 -37.45
CA PHE A 48 12.24 12.24 -36.35
C PHE A 48 13.43 13.21 -36.22
N ALA A 49 14.57 12.91 -36.84
CA ALA A 49 15.77 13.77 -36.81
C ALA A 49 15.81 14.84 -37.92
N GLY A 50 14.93 14.75 -38.93
CA GLY A 50 14.80 15.74 -40.00
C GLY A 50 13.48 16.49 -39.87
N GLY A 51 13.54 17.76 -39.47
CA GLY A 51 12.34 18.58 -39.24
C GLY A 51 11.43 18.75 -40.46
N THR A 52 10.15 18.98 -40.13
CA THR A 52 8.99 19.33 -40.98
C THR A 52 8.28 18.18 -41.70
N TRP A 53 6.98 17.99 -41.43
CA TRP A 53 5.85 17.99 -42.38
C TRP A 53 4.51 17.55 -41.73
N SER A 54 3.43 18.07 -42.30
CA SER A 54 2.03 18.07 -41.82
C SER A 54 1.34 16.69 -41.79
N VAL A 55 0.43 16.53 -40.83
CA VAL A 55 -0.55 15.44 -40.71
C VAL A 55 -1.43 15.39 -41.96
N GLY A 56 -1.37 14.30 -42.73
CA GLY A 56 -2.28 14.05 -43.84
C GLY A 56 -1.72 13.04 -44.86
N LYS A 57 -2.32 11.84 -44.89
CA LYS A 57 -2.05 10.66 -45.76
C LYS A 57 -0.94 9.71 -45.29
N LEU A 58 -1.34 8.64 -44.59
CA LEU A 58 -0.82 7.29 -44.85
C LEU A 58 -1.83 6.20 -44.42
N LEU A 59 -2.95 6.13 -45.15
CA LEU A 59 -3.77 4.91 -45.25
C LEU A 59 -3.41 4.27 -46.59
N ARG A 60 -2.75 3.11 -46.55
CA ARG A 60 -2.78 1.98 -47.51
C ARG A 60 -1.46 1.20 -47.44
N PHE A 61 -1.47 0.10 -46.71
CA PHE A 61 -0.67 -1.09 -47.03
C PHE A 61 -1.44 -2.32 -46.56
N GLU A 62 -2.11 -2.98 -47.52
CA GLU A 62 -2.60 -4.35 -47.37
C GLU A 62 -1.41 -5.31 -47.40
N THR A 63 -1.27 -6.15 -46.39
CA THR A 63 -0.73 -7.51 -46.57
C THR A 63 -1.56 -8.46 -45.70
N GLY A 64 -2.27 -9.38 -46.36
CA GLY A 64 -3.08 -10.39 -45.70
C GLY A 64 -2.25 -11.50 -45.06
N PHE A 65 -2.60 -11.91 -43.85
CA PHE A 65 -2.29 -13.22 -43.29
C PHE A 65 -3.41 -13.65 -42.30
N PRO A 66 -3.85 -14.93 -42.29
CA PRO A 66 -5.14 -15.31 -41.72
C PRO A 66 -5.11 -15.58 -40.21
N HIS A 67 -6.24 -15.23 -39.60
CA HIS A 67 -6.66 -15.44 -38.21
C HIS A 67 -6.73 -16.94 -37.83
N ARG A 68 -5.61 -17.65 -37.69
CA ARG A 68 -5.61 -19.04 -37.17
C ARG A 68 -4.27 -19.56 -36.61
N ILE A 69 -3.43 -18.72 -35.99
CA ILE A 69 -2.27 -19.17 -35.20
C ILE A 69 -2.10 -18.30 -33.94
N PHE A 70 -3.14 -18.19 -33.12
CA PHE A 70 -3.00 -17.64 -31.76
C PHE A 70 -3.53 -18.58 -30.67
N ASN A 71 -4.22 -19.68 -31.04
CA ASN A 71 -4.87 -20.60 -30.08
C ASN A 71 -4.20 -21.98 -29.95
N ARG A 72 -2.93 -22.16 -30.34
CA ARG A 72 -2.23 -23.46 -30.17
C ARG A 72 -0.87 -23.44 -29.46
N VAL A 73 -0.38 -22.28 -29.02
CA VAL A 73 0.87 -22.20 -28.23
C VAL A 73 0.62 -22.08 -26.72
N TRP A 74 -0.61 -21.76 -26.29
CA TRP A 74 -0.93 -21.58 -24.87
C TRP A 74 -1.41 -22.86 -24.14
N LEU A 75 -1.60 -23.97 -24.86
CA LEU A 75 -2.20 -25.21 -24.31
C LEU A 75 -1.24 -26.41 -24.20
N ALA A 76 0.07 -26.20 -24.36
CA ALA A 76 1.09 -27.26 -24.22
C ALA A 76 2.12 -26.99 -23.11
N GLY A 77 1.74 -26.21 -22.09
CA GLY A 77 2.60 -25.84 -20.95
C GLY A 77 2.15 -26.39 -19.60
N ARG A 78 1.20 -27.33 -19.56
CA ARG A 78 0.81 -28.06 -18.34
C ARG A 78 0.80 -29.55 -18.62
N TYR A 79 1.98 -30.16 -18.51
CA TYR A 79 2.12 -31.48 -17.89
C TYR A 79 3.60 -31.79 -17.69
N ASN A 80 3.88 -32.43 -16.56
CA ASN A 80 5.13 -33.09 -16.17
C ASN A 80 6.22 -32.27 -15.47
N SER A 81 6.15 -32.32 -14.14
CA SER A 81 7.29 -32.15 -13.24
C SER A 81 8.34 -33.25 -13.47
N ARG A 82 9.62 -32.84 -13.39
CA ARG A 82 10.84 -33.59 -13.02
C ARG A 82 11.94 -33.51 -14.09
N LYS A 83 13.12 -33.16 -13.56
CA LYS A 83 14.49 -33.15 -14.10
C LYS A 83 14.98 -31.82 -14.67
N ASN A 84 16.11 -31.44 -14.05
CA ASN A 84 16.93 -30.27 -14.26
C ASN A 84 17.68 -30.33 -15.61
N THR A 85 18.09 -29.15 -16.10
CA THR A 85 19.03 -28.83 -17.20
C THR A 85 18.50 -28.75 -18.65
N SER A 86 18.38 -27.51 -19.19
CA SER A 86 18.45 -27.19 -20.64
C SER A 86 18.51 -25.65 -20.94
N PRO A 87 19.03 -25.22 -22.12
CA PRO A 87 19.74 -23.94 -22.31
C PRO A 87 18.86 -22.76 -22.76
N ILE A 88 17.71 -22.57 -22.11
CA ILE A 88 16.77 -21.46 -22.45
C ILE A 88 17.08 -20.19 -21.62
N PHE A 89 17.76 -20.33 -20.48
CA PHE A 89 18.11 -19.19 -19.62
C PHE A 89 19.22 -18.29 -20.19
N ALA A 90 20.10 -18.82 -21.06
CA ALA A 90 21.25 -18.07 -21.57
C ALA A 90 20.89 -17.00 -22.62
N TYR A 91 19.78 -17.15 -23.37
CA TYR A 91 19.39 -16.17 -24.40
C TYR A 91 18.59 -14.98 -23.83
N SER A 92 17.89 -15.17 -22.71
CA SER A 92 17.14 -14.11 -22.00
C SER A 92 18.06 -13.09 -21.32
N MET A 93 19.20 -13.55 -20.77
CA MET A 93 20.19 -12.67 -20.14
C MET A 93 20.91 -11.75 -21.14
N THR A 94 21.21 -12.24 -22.35
CA THR A 94 21.91 -11.45 -23.38
C THR A 94 21.02 -10.34 -23.94
N PHE A 95 19.71 -10.57 -24.05
CA PHE A 95 18.74 -9.58 -24.52
C PHE A 95 18.53 -8.45 -23.51
N ARG A 96 18.43 -8.78 -22.21
CA ARG A 96 18.35 -7.76 -21.14
C ARG A 96 19.62 -6.91 -21.04
N ARG A 97 20.80 -7.51 -21.20
CA ARG A 97 22.08 -6.76 -21.18
C ARG A 97 22.22 -5.79 -22.36
N LEU A 98 21.73 -6.15 -23.54
CA LEU A 98 21.71 -5.26 -24.71
C LEU A 98 20.74 -4.08 -24.56
N LEU A 99 19.56 -4.30 -23.96
CA LEU A 99 18.59 -3.24 -23.63
C LEU A 99 19.14 -2.25 -22.60
N PHE A 100 19.84 -2.75 -21.56
CA PHE A 100 20.49 -1.88 -20.57
C PHE A 100 21.66 -1.07 -21.16
N LEU A 101 22.46 -1.66 -22.05
CA LEU A 101 23.55 -0.94 -22.71
C LEU A 101 23.01 0.21 -23.60
N PHE A 102 21.89 -0.03 -24.30
CA PHE A 102 21.25 0.99 -25.15
C PHE A 102 20.64 2.13 -24.32
N ALA A 103 19.93 1.81 -23.23
CA ALA A 103 19.36 2.82 -22.33
C ALA A 103 20.45 3.70 -21.69
N TRP A 104 21.61 3.12 -21.36
CA TRP A 104 22.74 3.84 -20.79
C TRP A 104 23.43 4.76 -21.82
N LEU A 105 23.61 4.31 -23.06
CA LEU A 105 24.16 5.14 -24.15
C LEU A 105 23.25 6.31 -24.53
N SER A 106 21.92 6.11 -24.51
CA SER A 106 20.94 7.18 -24.75
C SER A 106 20.94 8.23 -23.65
N ALA A 107 21.08 7.81 -22.37
CA ALA A 107 21.18 8.74 -21.24
C ALA A 107 22.50 9.53 -21.26
N PHE A 108 23.62 8.89 -21.61
CA PHE A 108 24.94 9.53 -21.68
C PHE A 108 25.01 10.63 -22.76
N LEU A 109 24.37 10.40 -23.92
CA LEU A 109 24.30 11.39 -25.00
C LEU A 109 23.39 12.59 -24.68
N LEU A 110 22.34 12.40 -23.87
CA LEU A 110 21.47 13.49 -23.39
C LEU A 110 22.18 14.38 -22.36
N THR A 111 23.12 13.84 -21.58
CA THR A 111 23.87 14.62 -20.58
C THR A 111 25.04 15.44 -21.15
N GLN A 112 25.50 15.18 -22.38
CA GLN A 112 26.57 15.98 -22.99
C GLN A 112 26.07 17.21 -23.78
N GLY A 113 24.75 17.44 -23.86
CA GLY A 113 24.16 18.58 -24.57
C GLY A 113 23.97 19.85 -23.72
N ALA A 114 24.29 19.83 -22.43
CA ALA A 114 23.93 20.90 -21.50
C ALA A 114 25.11 21.36 -20.62
N THR A 115 26.21 21.83 -21.23
CA THR A 115 27.22 22.63 -20.51
C THR A 115 27.91 23.61 -21.47
N ALA A 116 27.53 24.89 -21.43
CA ALA A 116 28.44 26.03 -21.63
C ALA A 116 27.69 27.38 -21.52
N GLN A 117 27.80 28.08 -20.38
CA GLN A 117 28.06 29.52 -20.40
C GLN A 117 28.55 30.04 -19.04
N LYS A 118 29.65 30.80 -19.06
CA LYS A 118 30.23 31.57 -17.96
C LYS A 118 29.93 33.07 -18.14
N PRO A 119 30.11 33.89 -17.08
CA PRO A 119 29.53 35.24 -16.95
C PRO A 119 30.51 36.38 -17.27
N GLY A 120 30.00 37.60 -17.51
CA GLY A 120 30.80 38.85 -17.52
C GLY A 120 30.16 40.07 -18.22
N GLU A 121 29.67 41.00 -17.40
CA GLU A 121 29.73 42.48 -17.44
C GLU A 121 29.73 43.37 -18.72
N LEU A 122 29.01 44.49 -18.55
CA LEU A 122 29.33 45.90 -18.86
C LEU A 122 28.85 46.60 -20.17
N HIS A 123 28.20 47.74 -19.88
CA HIS A 123 28.14 49.02 -20.59
C HIS A 123 26.97 49.39 -21.53
N ALA A 124 26.39 50.54 -21.15
CA ALA A 124 25.45 51.40 -21.86
C ALA A 124 25.98 51.93 -23.21
N VAL A 125 25.08 52.44 -24.06
CA VAL A 125 25.14 53.80 -24.66
C VAL A 125 23.88 54.07 -25.52
N VAL A 126 23.42 55.31 -25.37
CA VAL A 126 22.30 56.04 -26.00
C VAL A 126 22.57 56.40 -27.47
N LYS A 127 21.51 56.51 -28.31
CA LYS A 127 21.22 57.57 -29.32
C LYS A 127 20.19 57.07 -30.37
N THR A 128 18.93 57.51 -30.37
CA THR A 128 18.31 58.73 -30.98
C THR A 128 18.24 58.80 -32.51
N ARG A 129 17.07 59.32 -32.97
CA ARG A 129 16.66 59.85 -34.30
C ARG A 129 15.98 58.81 -35.21
N GLY A 130 14.84 59.05 -35.87
CA GLY A 130 14.02 60.26 -36.06
C GLY A 130 13.56 60.34 -37.54
N ALA A 131 12.28 60.69 -37.76
CA ALA A 131 11.64 61.13 -39.03
C ALA A 131 11.38 60.06 -40.13
N ALA A 132 10.33 60.06 -40.96
CA ALA A 132 9.10 60.85 -41.11
C ALA A 132 8.13 60.14 -42.12
N LYS A 133 6.80 60.40 -41.95
CA LYS A 133 5.64 60.41 -42.89
C LYS A 133 5.74 59.78 -44.30
N SER A 134 4.79 58.91 -44.69
CA SER A 134 3.50 59.27 -45.35
C SER A 134 2.77 58.08 -46.05
N ILE A 135 1.43 58.00 -45.84
CA ILE A 135 0.32 57.75 -46.82
C ILE A 135 0.42 56.47 -47.70
N SER A 136 -0.49 55.46 -47.72
CA SER A 136 -1.96 55.48 -47.83
C SER A 136 -2.59 54.06 -47.75
N LYS A 137 -3.89 54.06 -47.41
CA LYS A 137 -5.00 53.19 -47.87
C LYS A 137 -5.14 51.73 -47.38
N ALA A 138 -6.19 51.58 -46.56
CA ALA A 138 -7.28 50.60 -46.65
C ALA A 138 -6.99 49.14 -46.31
N ARG A 139 -7.45 48.70 -45.13
CA ARG A 139 -8.72 47.95 -44.97
C ARG A 139 -9.00 47.69 -43.50
N ASP A 140 -10.29 47.73 -43.18
CA ASP A 140 -10.91 47.28 -41.94
C ASP A 140 -10.35 45.94 -41.47
N ASP A 141 -9.98 45.89 -40.20
CA ASP A 141 -10.54 44.85 -39.33
C ASP A 141 -10.65 45.43 -37.91
N SER A 142 -11.87 45.45 -37.41
CA SER A 142 -12.24 45.84 -36.07
C SER A 142 -11.46 45.03 -35.05
N SER A 143 -10.43 45.64 -34.45
CA SER A 143 -9.83 45.14 -33.22
C SER A 143 -10.86 45.35 -32.09
N THR A 144 -11.70 44.34 -31.87
CA THR A 144 -12.32 44.15 -30.56
C THR A 144 -11.18 44.10 -29.54
N ASN A 145 -11.15 45.07 -28.63
CA ASN A 145 -10.40 44.98 -27.39
C ASN A 145 -10.74 43.65 -26.74
N VAL A 146 -9.87 42.65 -26.92
CA VAL A 146 -9.78 41.56 -25.95
C VAL A 146 -9.02 42.18 -24.80
N GLU A 147 -9.77 42.78 -23.87
CA GLU A 147 -9.28 42.93 -22.51
C GLU A 147 -8.89 41.53 -22.07
N THR A 148 -7.58 41.26 -22.10
CA THR A 148 -7.02 40.15 -21.36
C THR A 148 -7.33 40.45 -19.90
N HIS A 149 -8.43 39.89 -19.40
CA HIS A 149 -8.63 39.72 -17.98
C HIS A 149 -7.36 39.02 -17.46
N GLN A 150 -6.46 39.80 -16.87
CA GLN A 150 -5.45 39.27 -15.97
C GLN A 150 -6.24 38.47 -14.95
N ALA A 151 -6.13 37.15 -15.03
CA ALA A 151 -6.67 36.27 -14.02
C ALA A 151 -6.15 36.80 -12.69
N ASP A 152 -7.09 37.15 -11.83
CA ASP A 152 -6.90 37.75 -10.52
C ASP A 152 -5.77 37.02 -9.79
N GLU A 153 -4.56 37.60 -9.82
CA GLU A 153 -3.35 37.08 -9.18
C GLU A 153 -3.46 37.38 -7.68
N ASN A 154 -4.51 36.88 -7.02
CA ASN A 154 -4.60 36.92 -5.57
C ASN A 154 -4.16 35.55 -5.02
N PRO A 155 -2.83 35.31 -4.87
CA PRO A 155 -2.33 34.04 -4.40
C PRO A 155 -2.84 33.77 -2.97
N LEU A 156 -3.48 32.62 -2.78
CA LEU A 156 -4.02 32.15 -1.50
C LEU A 156 -2.92 31.64 -0.55
N ASP A 157 -1.81 32.36 -0.43
CA ASP A 157 -0.64 32.01 0.37
C ASP A 157 -0.58 32.76 1.72
N GLY A 158 -1.57 33.62 1.99
CA GLY A 158 -1.67 34.37 3.25
C GLY A 158 -0.62 35.45 3.48
N ARG A 159 0.32 35.69 2.55
CA ARG A 159 1.39 36.68 2.80
C ARG A 159 0.80 38.07 2.88
N GLU A 160 1.35 38.89 3.78
CA GLU A 160 0.87 40.27 4.01
C GLU A 160 -0.61 40.33 4.48
N GLY A 161 -1.17 39.23 4.98
CA GLY A 161 -2.51 39.19 5.58
C GLY A 161 -3.66 38.97 4.61
N ARG A 162 -3.38 38.61 3.34
CA ARG A 162 -4.42 38.20 2.37
C ARG A 162 -4.99 36.81 2.67
N ASP A 163 -5.96 36.38 1.87
CA ASP A 163 -6.57 35.06 2.02
C ASP A 163 -5.53 33.93 1.97
N LEU A 164 -5.73 32.92 2.82
CA LEU A 164 -4.86 31.77 2.96
C LEU A 164 -5.66 30.49 2.71
N SER A 165 -5.20 29.69 1.75
CA SER A 165 -5.77 28.36 1.51
C SER A 165 -5.46 27.42 2.69
N VAL A 166 -6.42 26.55 3.04
CA VAL A 166 -6.23 25.49 4.04
C VAL A 166 -5.03 24.59 3.69
N HIS A 167 -4.75 24.36 2.40
CA HIS A 167 -3.58 23.58 1.96
C HIS A 167 -2.23 24.24 2.29
N HIS A 168 -2.22 25.56 2.48
CA HIS A 168 -1.04 26.33 2.86
C HIS A 168 -1.02 26.65 4.37
N TYR A 169 -2.09 26.36 5.10
CA TYR A 169 -2.18 26.60 6.53
C TYR A 169 -1.32 25.59 7.31
N ASN A 170 -0.11 26.00 7.66
CA ASN A 170 0.84 25.22 8.47
C ASN A 170 1.48 26.13 9.54
N PRO A 171 0.76 26.49 10.60
CA PRO A 171 1.25 27.44 11.59
C PRO A 171 2.39 26.85 12.43
N MET A 172 3.40 27.67 12.70
CA MET A 172 4.43 27.34 13.68
C MET A 172 3.89 27.62 15.09
N SER A 173 3.69 26.55 15.89
CA SER A 173 3.21 26.67 17.26
C SER A 173 4.12 27.59 18.08
N GLN A 174 3.52 28.59 18.74
CA GLN A 174 4.22 29.47 19.68
C GLN A 174 4.18 28.94 21.12
N LEU A 175 3.44 27.85 21.36
CA LEU A 175 3.35 27.23 22.67
C LEU A 175 4.72 26.67 23.06
N LYS A 176 5.11 26.91 24.32
CA LYS A 176 6.34 26.37 24.91
C LYS A 176 5.94 25.29 25.91
N THR A 177 5.94 24.04 25.45
CA THR A 177 5.61 22.87 26.27
C THR A 177 6.88 22.12 26.65
N LYS A 178 6.77 21.28 27.68
CA LYS A 178 7.79 20.28 28.00
C LYS A 178 7.97 19.34 26.80
N VAL A 179 9.21 18.98 26.53
CA VAL A 179 9.56 17.98 25.51
C VAL A 179 10.39 16.89 26.18
N THR A 180 9.82 15.70 26.24
CA THR A 180 10.48 14.51 26.74
C THR A 180 11.11 13.75 25.57
N GLU A 181 12.42 13.54 25.61
CA GLU A 181 13.12 12.77 24.58
C GLU A 181 12.93 11.27 24.81
N ILE A 182 12.02 10.66 24.04
CA ILE A 182 11.80 9.21 24.03
C ILE A 182 12.46 8.61 22.78
N THR A 183 13.47 7.76 22.99
CA THR A 183 14.22 7.11 21.91
C THR A 183 13.73 5.69 21.61
N HIS A 184 13.09 5.03 22.57
CA HIS A 184 12.55 3.68 22.46
C HIS A 184 11.40 3.46 23.46
N ALA A 185 10.61 2.40 23.27
CA ALA A 185 9.55 2.03 24.21
C ALA A 185 10.10 1.66 25.61
N ALA A 186 9.33 1.91 26.66
CA ALA A 186 9.70 1.54 28.03
C ALA A 186 9.84 0.01 28.25
N PHE A 187 9.06 -0.80 27.52
CA PHE A 187 9.05 -2.27 27.63
C PHE A 187 9.13 -2.92 26.24
N PRO A 188 9.39 -4.23 26.13
CA PRO A 188 9.34 -4.93 24.86
C PRO A 188 7.94 -4.81 24.25
N VAL A 189 7.86 -4.62 22.93
CA VAL A 189 6.60 -4.36 22.23
C VAL A 189 6.27 -5.47 21.25
N VAL A 190 5.01 -5.90 21.27
CA VAL A 190 4.37 -6.68 20.22
C VAL A 190 3.44 -5.75 19.44
N ASN A 191 3.82 -5.44 18.20
CA ASN A 191 2.99 -4.64 17.31
C ASN A 191 2.01 -5.53 16.55
N VAL A 192 0.73 -5.49 16.94
CA VAL A 192 -0.29 -6.41 16.41
C VAL A 192 -0.88 -5.98 15.06
N HIS A 193 -0.44 -4.84 14.51
CA HIS A 193 -1.03 -4.28 13.30
C HIS A 193 0.04 -3.73 12.36
N THR A 194 0.45 -4.54 11.38
CA THR A 194 1.39 -4.13 10.32
C THR A 194 1.05 -4.77 8.97
N HIS A 195 1.46 -4.11 7.88
CA HIS A 195 1.17 -4.48 6.49
C HIS A 195 2.44 -4.51 5.62
N PHE A 196 3.30 -5.52 5.82
CA PHE A 196 4.59 -5.63 5.13
C PHE A 196 4.48 -5.89 3.62
N PHE A 197 3.51 -6.69 3.15
CA PHE A 197 3.36 -6.99 1.72
C PHE A 197 3.03 -5.73 0.94
N TYR A 198 2.04 -4.97 1.41
CA TYR A 198 1.56 -3.79 0.70
C TYR A 198 2.51 -2.62 0.81
N ARG A 199 3.13 -2.41 1.98
CA ARG A 199 4.01 -1.27 2.22
C ARG A 199 5.43 -1.49 1.72
N LEU A 200 6.01 -2.67 1.91
CA LEU A 200 7.39 -2.96 1.50
C LEU A 200 7.50 -3.67 0.16
N ARG A 201 6.40 -4.25 -0.37
CA ARG A 201 6.35 -4.89 -1.70
C ARG A 201 7.45 -5.94 -1.91
N LEU A 202 7.69 -6.76 -0.88
CA LEU A 202 8.73 -7.81 -0.85
C LEU A 202 10.18 -7.28 -0.99
N ASN A 203 10.41 -5.98 -0.74
CA ASN A 203 11.75 -5.41 -0.72
C ASN A 203 12.51 -5.91 0.53
N ARG A 204 13.59 -6.66 0.32
CA ARG A 204 14.41 -7.24 1.40
C ARG A 204 15.20 -6.18 2.18
N GLU A 205 15.80 -5.23 1.49
CA GLU A 205 16.57 -4.16 2.14
C GLU A 205 15.69 -3.33 3.09
N ALA A 206 14.50 -2.96 2.63
CA ALA A 206 13.53 -2.25 3.46
C ALA A 206 13.02 -3.08 4.66
N LEU A 207 13.01 -4.43 4.54
CA LEU A 207 12.68 -5.31 5.66
C LEU A 207 13.81 -5.31 6.70
N GLU A 208 15.07 -5.44 6.26
CA GLU A 208 16.23 -5.39 7.15
C GLU A 208 16.32 -4.05 7.88
N ASP A 209 16.12 -2.94 7.16
CA ASP A 209 16.08 -1.59 7.75
C ASP A 209 15.01 -1.49 8.84
N PHE A 210 13.82 -2.05 8.57
CA PHE A 210 12.73 -2.06 9.54
C PHE A 210 13.02 -2.98 10.74
N VAL A 211 13.65 -4.14 10.55
CA VAL A 211 14.08 -5.00 11.67
C VAL A 211 15.12 -4.27 12.52
N GLY A 212 16.05 -3.53 11.93
CA GLY A 212 16.96 -2.66 12.68
C GLY A 212 16.22 -1.57 13.47
N ALA A 213 15.16 -0.98 12.89
CA ALA A 213 14.30 -0.04 13.62
C ALA A 213 13.52 -0.72 14.76
N MET A 214 13.09 -1.97 14.57
CA MET A 214 12.45 -2.78 15.62
C MET A 214 13.40 -2.96 16.81
N ASP A 215 14.67 -3.29 16.57
CA ASP A 215 15.67 -3.47 17.63
C ASP A 215 15.89 -2.18 18.42
N ARG A 216 16.13 -1.05 17.72
CA ARG A 216 16.32 0.26 18.36
C ARG A 216 15.11 0.71 19.17
N ASN A 217 13.91 0.27 18.82
CA ASN A 217 12.65 0.64 19.48
C ASN A 217 12.10 -0.45 20.43
N ARG A 218 12.86 -1.51 20.69
CA ARG A 218 12.44 -2.66 21.52
C ARG A 218 11.16 -3.36 21.03
N ILE A 219 10.89 -3.31 19.73
CA ILE A 219 9.78 -4.06 19.13
C ILE A 219 10.23 -5.52 18.96
N ALA A 220 9.77 -6.38 19.85
CA ALA A 220 10.09 -7.79 19.87
C ALA A 220 9.49 -8.52 18.66
N VAL A 221 8.20 -8.29 18.41
CA VAL A 221 7.42 -9.04 17.42
C VAL A 221 6.46 -8.11 16.67
N CYS A 222 6.34 -8.30 15.37
CA CYS A 222 5.28 -7.70 14.56
C CYS A 222 4.32 -8.77 14.04
N VAL A 223 3.02 -8.49 14.07
CA VAL A 223 1.99 -9.28 13.41
C VAL A 223 1.77 -8.69 12.02
N SER A 224 2.12 -9.45 10.98
CA SER A 224 1.76 -9.10 9.59
C SER A 224 0.33 -9.52 9.30
N LEU A 225 -0.49 -8.58 8.85
CA LEU A 225 -1.90 -8.80 8.51
C LEU A 225 -2.12 -9.05 7.02
N ASP A 226 -1.10 -9.48 6.28
CA ASP A 226 -1.10 -9.59 4.80
C ASP A 226 -1.08 -11.04 4.26
N GLY A 227 -1.25 -12.03 5.14
CA GLY A 227 -1.22 -13.45 4.80
C GLY A 227 -2.47 -13.94 4.07
N LYS A 228 -2.79 -13.40 2.88
CA LYS A 228 -3.94 -13.89 2.10
C LYS A 228 -3.82 -15.38 1.78
N LEU A 229 -4.84 -16.16 2.15
CA LEU A 229 -4.89 -17.60 1.94
C LEU A 229 -4.58 -17.97 0.49
N GLY A 230 -3.88 -19.09 0.30
CA GLY A 230 -3.36 -19.51 -0.99
C GLY A 230 -1.86 -19.21 -1.15
N THR A 231 -1.44 -18.85 -2.37
CA THR A 231 -0.02 -18.68 -2.71
C THR A 231 0.61 -17.49 -2.00
N GLN A 232 -0.14 -16.39 -1.83
CA GLN A 232 0.37 -15.17 -1.18
C GLN A 232 0.75 -15.42 0.29
N PHE A 233 0.04 -16.29 1.03
CA PHE A 233 0.42 -16.67 2.39
C PHE A 233 1.81 -17.32 2.42
N GLN A 234 2.12 -18.19 1.45
CA GLN A 234 3.45 -18.83 1.34
C GLN A 234 4.54 -17.81 0.99
N GLU A 235 4.24 -16.88 0.09
CA GLU A 235 5.18 -15.81 -0.27
C GLU A 235 5.49 -14.90 0.92
N GLN A 236 4.48 -14.52 1.70
CA GLN A 236 4.64 -13.75 2.93
C GLN A 236 5.44 -14.50 3.99
N LYS A 237 5.15 -15.79 4.14
CA LYS A 237 5.87 -16.68 5.04
C LYS A 237 7.35 -16.78 4.68
N GLU A 238 7.68 -17.03 3.42
CA GLU A 238 9.07 -17.05 2.95
C GLU A 238 9.73 -15.66 3.05
N TYR A 239 8.97 -14.59 2.80
CA TYR A 239 9.48 -13.24 2.93
C TYR A 239 9.87 -12.91 4.37
N LEU A 240 8.97 -13.09 5.33
CA LEU A 240 9.21 -12.66 6.71
C LEU A 240 9.99 -13.69 7.53
N TRP A 241 9.84 -14.99 7.29
CA TRP A 241 10.39 -16.01 8.19
C TRP A 241 11.72 -16.62 7.76
N LYS A 242 12.15 -16.44 6.51
CA LYS A 242 13.42 -17.02 6.05
C LYS A 242 14.60 -16.61 6.93
N GLU A 243 14.66 -15.32 7.26
CA GLU A 243 15.74 -14.74 8.09
C GLU A 243 15.22 -14.28 9.46
N HIS A 244 13.93 -13.92 9.56
CA HIS A 244 13.38 -13.26 10.76
C HIS A 244 12.19 -13.98 11.39
N ARG A 245 12.16 -15.33 11.37
CA ARG A 245 11.06 -16.15 11.93
C ARG A 245 10.69 -15.76 13.36
N GLY A 246 11.67 -15.42 14.18
CA GLY A 246 11.48 -15.02 15.58
C GLY A 246 10.85 -13.64 15.78
N ARG A 247 10.77 -12.81 14.73
CA ARG A 247 10.32 -11.41 14.80
C ARG A 247 8.94 -11.17 14.21
N PHE A 248 8.38 -12.16 13.53
CA PHE A 248 7.11 -12.02 12.84
C PHE A 248 6.15 -13.18 13.11
N VAL A 249 4.88 -12.85 13.27
CA VAL A 249 3.74 -13.78 13.15
C VAL A 249 2.82 -13.32 12.02
N LEU A 250 2.05 -14.23 11.45
CA LEU A 250 1.20 -13.96 10.29
C LEU A 250 -0.26 -14.16 10.65
N PHE A 251 -1.11 -13.19 10.30
CA PHE A 251 -2.54 -13.42 10.22
C PHE A 251 -2.91 -13.79 8.79
N ALA A 252 -3.82 -14.76 8.66
CA ALA A 252 -4.39 -15.14 7.40
C ALA A 252 -5.44 -14.11 6.93
N ASN A 253 -5.77 -14.09 5.65
CA ASN A 253 -6.86 -13.28 5.11
C ASN A 253 -7.68 -14.11 4.13
N VAL A 254 -9.00 -13.93 4.14
CA VAL A 254 -9.89 -14.62 3.21
C VAL A 254 -9.67 -14.11 1.78
N ASP A 255 -9.48 -15.02 0.83
CA ASP A 255 -9.50 -14.69 -0.60
C ASP A 255 -10.93 -14.80 -1.14
N TRP A 256 -11.70 -13.72 -0.98
CA TRP A 256 -13.09 -13.64 -1.40
C TRP A 256 -13.26 -13.81 -2.93
N ARG A 257 -12.30 -13.30 -3.70
CA ARG A 257 -12.38 -13.26 -5.17
C ARG A 257 -11.84 -14.53 -5.81
N GLY A 258 -10.71 -15.05 -5.31
CA GLY A 258 -9.98 -16.12 -5.97
C GLY A 258 -9.61 -15.75 -7.41
N ASP A 259 -9.91 -16.64 -8.36
CA ASP A 259 -9.69 -16.46 -9.80
C ASP A 259 -10.88 -15.79 -10.53
N GLY A 260 -11.87 -15.26 -9.81
CA GLY A 260 -12.98 -14.50 -10.40
C GLY A 260 -12.54 -13.16 -11.01
N ALA A 261 -13.29 -12.69 -12.01
CA ALA A 261 -13.06 -11.41 -12.67
C ALA A 261 -13.34 -10.22 -11.72
N SER A 262 -12.59 -9.13 -11.86
CA SER A 262 -12.66 -8.01 -10.90
C SER A 262 -13.98 -7.25 -10.91
N ASP A 263 -14.65 -7.23 -12.06
CA ASP A 263 -15.85 -6.51 -12.44
C ASP A 263 -17.10 -7.39 -12.50
N ASP A 264 -16.97 -8.71 -12.29
CA ASP A 264 -18.09 -9.64 -12.25
C ASP A 264 -18.11 -10.42 -10.92
N PRO A 265 -18.82 -9.91 -9.89
CA PRO A 265 -18.94 -10.57 -8.59
C PRO A 265 -19.48 -12.00 -8.67
N ALA A 266 -20.33 -12.35 -9.64
CA ALA A 266 -20.88 -13.70 -9.76
C ALA A 266 -19.81 -14.77 -9.98
N THR A 267 -18.65 -14.38 -10.50
CA THR A 267 -17.52 -15.28 -10.75
C THR A 267 -16.60 -15.47 -9.54
N TRP A 268 -16.76 -14.67 -8.47
CA TRP A 268 -15.88 -14.70 -7.31
C TRP A 268 -15.99 -16.01 -6.54
N ALA A 269 -14.88 -16.43 -5.92
CA ALA A 269 -14.79 -17.66 -5.16
C ALA A 269 -15.86 -17.75 -4.06
N CYS A 270 -16.20 -16.64 -3.41
CA CYS A 270 -17.18 -16.59 -2.32
C CYS A 270 -18.62 -16.93 -2.71
N TYR A 271 -18.97 -16.92 -4.01
CA TYR A 271 -20.30 -17.33 -4.49
C TYR A 271 -20.33 -18.75 -5.07
N ARG A 272 -19.20 -19.47 -5.04
CA ARG A 272 -19.15 -20.88 -5.47
C ARG A 272 -19.62 -21.77 -4.32
N PRO A 273 -20.44 -22.82 -4.58
CA PRO A 273 -20.90 -23.73 -3.54
C PRO A 273 -19.75 -24.26 -2.68
N GLY A 274 -19.94 -24.35 -1.36
CA GLY A 274 -18.95 -24.88 -0.43
C GLY A 274 -17.77 -23.94 -0.11
N PHE A 275 -17.91 -22.62 -0.35
CA PHE A 275 -16.82 -21.67 -0.11
C PHE A 275 -16.40 -21.62 1.35
N ALA A 276 -17.35 -21.48 2.27
CA ALA A 276 -17.05 -21.35 3.69
C ALA A 276 -16.28 -22.58 4.21
N GLU A 277 -16.70 -23.78 3.83
CA GLU A 277 -16.07 -25.05 4.20
C GLU A 277 -14.64 -25.15 3.65
N ARG A 278 -14.42 -24.74 2.39
CA ARG A 278 -13.07 -24.69 1.81
C ARG A 278 -12.19 -23.65 2.51
N THR A 279 -12.72 -22.48 2.84
CA THR A 279 -11.98 -21.44 3.56
C THR A 279 -11.63 -21.92 4.97
N VAL A 280 -12.52 -22.65 5.65
CA VAL A 280 -12.23 -23.29 6.94
C VAL A 280 -11.07 -24.27 6.80
N GLU A 281 -11.07 -25.16 5.80
CA GLU A 281 -9.95 -26.09 5.61
C GLU A 281 -8.64 -25.37 5.28
N GLN A 282 -8.69 -24.33 4.44
CA GLN A 282 -7.52 -23.48 4.18
C GLN A 282 -7.01 -22.79 5.44
N LEU A 283 -7.89 -22.37 6.34
CA LEU A 283 -7.50 -21.80 7.64
C LEU A 283 -6.88 -22.84 8.56
N ARG A 284 -7.46 -24.05 8.65
CA ARG A 284 -6.87 -25.16 9.43
C ARG A 284 -5.45 -25.45 8.94
N GLU A 285 -5.25 -25.47 7.63
CA GLU A 285 -3.93 -25.67 7.04
C GLU A 285 -2.99 -24.49 7.29
N ALA A 286 -3.45 -23.24 7.16
CA ALA A 286 -2.65 -22.06 7.47
C ALA A 286 -2.19 -22.04 8.95
N VAL A 287 -3.07 -22.44 9.89
CA VAL A 287 -2.74 -22.55 11.32
C VAL A 287 -1.70 -23.65 11.57
N LYS A 288 -1.83 -24.83 10.97
CA LYS A 288 -0.78 -25.88 11.02
C LYS A 288 0.57 -25.35 10.52
N GLN A 289 0.52 -24.42 9.57
CA GLN A 289 1.70 -23.78 9.01
C GLN A 289 2.21 -22.55 9.80
N GLY A 290 1.54 -22.18 10.89
CA GLY A 290 1.93 -21.14 11.83
C GLY A 290 1.16 -19.82 11.72
N ALA A 291 0.01 -19.77 11.05
CA ALA A 291 -0.89 -18.61 11.12
C ALA A 291 -1.41 -18.44 12.54
N SER A 292 -1.43 -17.19 13.02
CA SER A 292 -1.75 -16.82 14.40
C SER A 292 -3.08 -16.09 14.55
N GLY A 293 -3.84 -15.91 13.47
CA GLY A 293 -5.04 -15.06 13.46
C GLY A 293 -5.63 -14.92 12.07
N LEU A 294 -6.76 -14.23 11.97
CA LEU A 294 -7.43 -13.87 10.73
C LEU A 294 -7.63 -12.35 10.67
N LYS A 295 -7.32 -11.72 9.53
CA LYS A 295 -7.62 -10.31 9.24
C LYS A 295 -8.80 -10.19 8.29
N LEU A 296 -9.74 -9.32 8.66
CA LEU A 296 -10.78 -8.80 7.80
C LEU A 296 -10.52 -7.32 7.53
N PHE A 297 -10.43 -6.96 6.24
CA PHE A 297 -10.21 -5.57 5.79
C PHE A 297 -11.53 -4.81 5.64
N LYS A 298 -11.46 -3.47 5.64
CA LYS A 298 -12.62 -2.59 5.44
C LYS A 298 -13.47 -2.89 4.21
N ARG A 299 -12.87 -3.45 3.16
CA ARG A 299 -13.60 -3.90 1.95
C ARG A 299 -14.70 -4.90 2.26
N PHE A 300 -14.59 -5.64 3.38
CA PHE A 300 -15.68 -6.42 3.95
C PHE A 300 -16.71 -5.48 4.58
N GLY A 301 -17.86 -5.32 3.91
CA GLY A 301 -18.88 -4.34 4.28
C GLY A 301 -18.91 -3.08 3.40
N LEU A 302 -17.77 -2.68 2.81
CA LEU A 302 -17.67 -1.43 2.03
C LEU A 302 -17.20 -1.58 0.58
N GLY A 303 -16.74 -2.77 0.14
CA GLY A 303 -16.17 -2.91 -1.21
C GLY A 303 -16.51 -4.20 -1.94
N TYR A 304 -16.67 -5.32 -1.24
CA TYR A 304 -17.09 -6.57 -1.87
C TYR A 304 -18.59 -6.54 -2.14
N ARG A 305 -18.99 -6.81 -3.38
CA ARG A 305 -20.38 -6.80 -3.84
C ARG A 305 -20.92 -8.22 -4.03
N ASN A 306 -22.22 -8.37 -3.84
CA ASN A 306 -23.03 -9.49 -4.28
C ASN A 306 -23.28 -9.42 -5.80
N PRO A 307 -23.69 -10.53 -6.45
CA PRO A 307 -24.04 -10.54 -7.87
C PRO A 307 -25.16 -9.56 -8.25
N ASP A 308 -26.03 -9.22 -7.30
CA ASP A 308 -27.10 -8.23 -7.46
C ASP A 308 -26.61 -6.77 -7.31
N GLY A 309 -25.31 -6.55 -7.10
CA GLY A 309 -24.69 -5.24 -6.93
C GLY A 309 -24.69 -4.71 -5.50
N SER A 310 -25.45 -5.31 -4.57
CA SER A 310 -25.47 -4.92 -3.16
C SER A 310 -24.14 -5.20 -2.47
N LEU A 311 -23.80 -4.45 -1.42
CA LEU A 311 -22.59 -4.70 -0.64
C LEU A 311 -22.76 -5.94 0.26
N MET A 312 -21.71 -6.76 0.32
CA MET A 312 -21.65 -7.93 1.18
C MET A 312 -21.75 -7.49 2.65
N LYS A 313 -22.75 -8.01 3.36
CA LYS A 313 -23.00 -7.67 4.77
C LYS A 313 -22.00 -8.36 5.69
N ILE A 314 -21.60 -7.66 6.75
CA ILE A 314 -20.63 -8.15 7.74
C ILE A 314 -21.19 -9.33 8.53
N ASP A 315 -22.47 -9.28 8.88
CA ASP A 315 -23.21 -10.27 9.65
C ASP A 315 -23.97 -11.29 8.78
N ASP A 316 -23.55 -11.45 7.52
CA ASP A 316 -24.16 -12.43 6.62
C ASP A 316 -23.86 -13.86 7.13
N PRO A 317 -24.89 -14.70 7.35
CA PRO A 317 -24.71 -16.02 7.94
C PRO A 317 -23.91 -17.00 7.08
N ARG A 318 -23.73 -16.70 5.77
CA ARG A 318 -22.86 -17.50 4.89
C ARG A 318 -21.43 -17.61 5.39
N TRP A 319 -20.97 -16.64 6.19
CA TRP A 319 -19.59 -16.56 6.66
C TRP A 319 -19.40 -17.11 8.08
N ASP A 320 -20.48 -17.41 8.80
CA ASP A 320 -20.43 -17.91 10.18
C ASP A 320 -19.52 -19.13 10.39
N PRO A 321 -19.46 -20.13 9.48
CA PRO A 321 -18.56 -21.25 9.65
C PRO A 321 -17.08 -20.83 9.74
N ILE A 322 -16.69 -19.76 9.05
CA ILE A 322 -15.32 -19.23 9.08
C ILE A 322 -15.01 -18.64 10.46
N TRP A 323 -15.95 -17.86 11.02
CA TRP A 323 -15.77 -17.21 12.33
C TRP A 323 -15.78 -18.22 13.47
N ALA A 324 -16.66 -19.22 13.41
CA ALA A 324 -16.71 -20.31 14.37
C ALA A 324 -15.42 -21.15 14.35
N ALA A 325 -14.90 -21.45 13.15
CA ALA A 325 -13.65 -22.19 13.01
C ALA A 325 -12.45 -21.44 13.63
N CYS A 326 -12.42 -20.10 13.59
CA CYS A 326 -11.38 -19.33 14.29
C CYS A 326 -11.43 -19.57 15.81
N GLY A 327 -12.63 -19.66 16.41
CA GLY A 327 -12.80 -20.00 17.82
C GLY A 327 -12.33 -21.42 18.15
N GLU A 328 -12.70 -22.40 17.31
CA GLU A 328 -12.22 -23.79 17.44
C GLU A 328 -10.70 -23.92 17.32
N LEU A 329 -10.10 -23.13 16.43
CA LEU A 329 -8.65 -23.08 16.20
C LEU A 329 -7.91 -22.20 17.22
N GLN A 330 -8.63 -21.54 18.12
CA GLN A 330 -8.09 -20.63 19.13
C GLN A 330 -7.23 -19.51 18.53
N ILE A 331 -7.64 -18.99 17.38
CA ILE A 331 -7.00 -17.83 16.74
C ILE A 331 -7.95 -16.62 16.77
N PRO A 332 -7.47 -15.40 17.07
CA PRO A 332 -8.30 -14.21 17.05
C PRO A 332 -8.59 -13.73 15.62
N ILE A 333 -9.68 -12.97 15.47
CA ILE A 333 -10.03 -12.24 14.25
C ILE A 333 -9.81 -10.75 14.49
N ILE A 334 -8.88 -10.11 13.79
CA ILE A 334 -8.81 -8.65 13.74
C ILE A 334 -9.67 -8.14 12.59
N ILE A 335 -10.63 -7.28 12.91
CA ILE A 335 -11.62 -6.78 11.96
C ILE A 335 -11.54 -5.25 11.83
N HIS A 336 -11.36 -4.79 10.60
CA HIS A 336 -11.48 -3.39 10.21
C HIS A 336 -12.89 -3.17 9.65
N THR A 337 -13.73 -2.46 10.40
CA THR A 337 -15.10 -2.11 10.01
C THR A 337 -15.27 -0.60 10.00
N ALA A 338 -15.81 -0.03 8.92
CA ALA A 338 -15.90 1.42 8.73
C ALA A 338 -14.52 2.11 8.70
N ASP A 339 -14.53 3.44 8.83
CA ASP A 339 -13.40 4.37 8.83
C ASP A 339 -13.80 5.59 9.71
N PRO A 340 -12.98 6.66 9.85
CA PRO A 340 -13.30 7.81 10.70
C PRO A 340 -14.69 8.39 10.47
N ALA A 341 -15.29 8.98 11.52
CA ALA A 341 -16.68 9.47 11.50
C ALA A 341 -16.97 10.35 10.27
N ALA A 342 -16.13 11.37 10.07
CA ALA A 342 -16.31 12.36 9.03
C ALA A 342 -16.15 11.82 7.59
N PHE A 343 -15.68 10.57 7.40
CA PHE A 343 -15.64 9.97 6.06
C PHE A 343 -17.04 9.59 5.58
N PHE A 344 -18.04 9.53 6.47
CA PHE A 344 -19.44 9.26 6.16
C PHE A 344 -20.29 10.53 6.03
N ASP A 345 -19.71 11.70 6.32
CA ASP A 345 -20.35 13.00 6.22
C ASP A 345 -20.08 13.66 4.86
N PRO A 346 -20.91 14.63 4.43
CA PRO A 346 -20.63 15.43 3.24
C PRO A 346 -19.23 16.05 3.27
N ILE A 347 -18.57 16.15 2.12
CA ILE A 347 -17.27 16.81 2.02
C ILE A 347 -17.49 18.31 1.78
N ASP A 348 -17.72 19.04 2.87
CA ASP A 348 -17.98 20.49 2.87
C ASP A 348 -17.16 21.22 3.95
N GLU A 349 -17.42 22.51 4.18
CA GLU A 349 -16.68 23.34 5.15
C GLU A 349 -16.85 22.91 6.61
N ARG A 350 -17.79 21.99 6.90
CA ARG A 350 -18.08 21.48 8.25
C ARG A 350 -17.46 20.11 8.50
N ASN A 351 -16.90 19.47 7.47
CA ASN A 351 -16.24 18.19 7.61
C ASN A 351 -14.84 18.35 8.22
N GLU A 352 -14.63 17.86 9.44
CA GLU A 352 -13.33 17.99 10.15
C GLU A 352 -12.16 17.29 9.43
N ARG A 353 -12.47 16.40 8.48
CA ARG A 353 -11.51 15.67 7.64
C ARG A 353 -11.48 16.17 6.19
N TRP A 354 -12.08 17.33 5.90
CA TRP A 354 -12.14 17.89 4.55
C TRP A 354 -10.76 17.92 3.87
N GLU A 355 -9.72 18.38 4.56
CA GLU A 355 -8.37 18.45 3.98
C GLU A 355 -7.83 17.07 3.57
N GLU A 356 -8.04 16.06 4.42
CA GLU A 356 -7.64 14.68 4.13
C GLU A 356 -8.44 14.09 2.96
N LEU A 357 -9.75 14.31 2.96
CA LEU A 357 -10.67 13.82 1.93
C LEU A 357 -10.50 14.55 0.60
N SER A 358 -10.07 15.81 0.58
CA SER A 358 -9.74 16.53 -0.66
C SER A 358 -8.52 15.93 -1.37
N ARG A 359 -7.57 15.37 -0.61
CA ARG A 359 -6.40 14.64 -1.14
C ARG A 359 -6.74 13.19 -1.50
N HIS A 360 -7.72 12.61 -0.83
CA HIS A 360 -8.16 11.22 -0.97
C HIS A 360 -9.68 11.13 -1.09
N PRO A 361 -10.28 11.63 -2.18
CA PRO A 361 -11.74 11.65 -2.33
C PRO A 361 -12.34 10.24 -2.36
N ASP A 362 -11.55 9.23 -2.77
CA ASP A 362 -11.93 7.82 -2.76
C ASP A 362 -12.09 7.22 -1.35
N TRP A 363 -11.78 7.96 -0.29
CA TRP A 363 -11.97 7.54 1.09
C TRP A 363 -13.31 7.96 1.68
N SER A 364 -14.07 8.81 0.99
CA SER A 364 -15.43 9.13 1.41
C SER A 364 -16.38 7.95 1.18
N PHE A 365 -17.18 7.67 2.19
CA PHE A 365 -18.31 6.74 2.17
C PHE A 365 -19.64 7.46 2.36
N HIS A 366 -19.66 8.78 2.12
CA HIS A 366 -20.89 9.55 2.09
C HIS A 366 -21.67 9.26 0.82
N GLY A 367 -22.97 8.96 0.95
CA GLY A 367 -23.86 8.68 -0.18
C GLY A 367 -24.75 7.45 0.05
N GLU A 368 -25.72 7.27 -0.84
CA GLU A 368 -26.69 6.17 -0.75
C GLU A 368 -26.10 4.81 -1.14
N GLU A 369 -24.95 4.78 -1.81
CA GLU A 369 -24.27 3.57 -2.25
C GLU A 369 -23.57 2.81 -1.11
N PHE A 370 -23.41 3.44 0.05
CA PHE A 370 -22.77 2.88 1.23
C PHE A 370 -23.76 2.73 2.41
N PRO A 371 -23.62 1.67 3.23
CA PRO A 371 -24.33 1.62 4.51
C PRO A 371 -23.84 2.72 5.43
N SER A 372 -24.74 3.25 6.27
CA SER A 372 -24.31 4.18 7.32
C SER A 372 -23.31 3.52 8.28
N ARG A 373 -22.47 4.35 8.92
CA ARG A 373 -21.46 3.90 9.88
C ARG A 373 -22.06 3.10 11.03
N GLU A 374 -23.22 3.50 11.54
CA GLU A 374 -23.95 2.81 12.61
C GLU A 374 -24.43 1.44 12.16
N LYS A 375 -24.90 1.30 10.91
CA LYS A 375 -25.31 0.00 10.35
C LYS A 375 -24.12 -0.96 10.25
N LEU A 376 -22.94 -0.46 9.87
CA LEU A 376 -21.71 -1.25 9.83
C LEU A 376 -21.30 -1.73 11.22
N PHE A 377 -21.30 -0.84 12.22
CA PHE A 377 -20.99 -1.21 13.61
C PHE A 377 -22.02 -2.17 14.19
N ALA A 378 -23.30 -1.96 13.95
CA ALA A 378 -24.35 -2.87 14.40
C ALA A 378 -24.20 -4.27 13.79
N ALA A 379 -23.84 -4.36 12.50
CA ALA A 379 -23.57 -5.64 11.85
C ALA A 379 -22.33 -6.33 12.45
N ARG A 380 -21.22 -5.62 12.62
CA ARG A 380 -20.02 -6.14 13.29
C ARG A 380 -20.34 -6.64 14.70
N ASN A 381 -21.09 -5.88 15.48
CA ASN A 381 -21.43 -6.24 16.86
C ASN A 381 -22.33 -7.49 16.91
N ARG A 382 -23.28 -7.66 15.98
CA ARG A 382 -24.05 -8.91 15.84
C ARG A 382 -23.17 -10.11 15.50
N MET A 383 -22.18 -9.93 14.62
CA MET A 383 -21.18 -10.96 14.34
C MET A 383 -20.40 -11.32 15.62
N ILE A 384 -19.88 -10.35 16.37
CA ILE A 384 -19.15 -10.60 17.63
C ILE A 384 -20.03 -11.36 18.64
N ALA A 385 -21.27 -10.92 18.83
CA ALA A 385 -22.23 -11.51 19.75
C ALA A 385 -22.58 -12.97 19.40
N LYS A 386 -22.70 -13.27 18.10
CA LYS A 386 -23.04 -14.61 17.61
C LYS A 386 -21.93 -15.64 17.80
N HIS A 387 -20.69 -15.17 17.96
CA HIS A 387 -19.49 -16.01 18.04
C HIS A 387 -18.75 -15.83 19.38
N PRO A 388 -19.37 -16.16 20.53
CA PRO A 388 -18.81 -15.87 21.86
C PRO A 388 -17.51 -16.63 22.17
N ASN A 389 -17.26 -17.76 21.49
CA ASN A 389 -16.02 -18.54 21.64
C ASN A 389 -14.87 -18.02 20.76
N THR A 390 -15.15 -17.08 19.86
CA THR A 390 -14.14 -16.46 18.99
C THR A 390 -13.74 -15.11 19.56
N GLN A 391 -12.44 -14.86 19.64
CA GLN A 391 -11.92 -13.57 20.07
C GLN A 391 -11.81 -12.60 18.89
N PHE A 392 -12.27 -11.37 19.08
CA PHE A 392 -12.24 -10.31 18.07
C PHE A 392 -11.34 -9.17 18.53
N ILE A 393 -10.53 -8.65 17.62
CA ILE A 393 -9.77 -7.41 17.79
C ILE A 393 -10.42 -6.36 16.89
N GLY A 394 -11.10 -5.39 17.50
CA GLY A 394 -11.62 -4.21 16.80
C GLY A 394 -10.46 -3.28 16.43
N ALA A 395 -10.09 -3.29 15.16
CA ALA A 395 -8.99 -2.45 14.67
C ALA A 395 -9.29 -0.96 14.92
N HIS A 396 -8.24 -0.17 15.19
CA HIS A 396 -8.32 1.28 15.31
C HIS A 396 -9.33 1.76 16.38
N ILE A 397 -9.29 1.17 17.59
CA ILE A 397 -10.26 1.39 18.67
C ILE A 397 -11.68 1.06 18.19
N ALA A 398 -11.83 -0.13 17.60
CA ALA A 398 -13.06 -0.55 16.93
C ALA A 398 -13.60 0.48 15.90
N ASN A 399 -12.71 1.26 15.28
CA ASN A 399 -12.98 2.37 14.36
C ASN A 399 -13.94 3.45 14.88
N ASN A 400 -14.08 3.58 16.20
CA ASN A 400 -14.84 4.65 16.82
C ASN A 400 -14.07 5.40 17.92
N PRO A 401 -12.80 5.81 17.67
CA PRO A 401 -12.01 6.53 18.66
C PRO A 401 -12.54 7.95 18.95
N GLU A 402 -13.37 8.51 18.07
CA GLU A 402 -14.03 9.80 18.31
C GLU A 402 -15.09 9.72 19.43
N ASP A 403 -15.60 8.52 19.71
CA ASP A 403 -16.62 8.27 20.74
C ASP A 403 -16.25 7.04 21.59
N LEU A 404 -15.37 7.30 22.56
CA LEU A 404 -14.88 6.30 23.51
C LEU A 404 -15.96 5.80 24.49
N ALA A 405 -17.05 6.55 24.67
CA ALA A 405 -18.17 6.11 25.50
C ALA A 405 -18.91 4.95 24.82
N MET A 406 -19.20 5.08 23.53
CA MET A 406 -19.79 3.99 22.74
C MET A 406 -18.86 2.77 22.63
N VAL A 407 -17.55 2.98 22.45
CA VAL A 407 -16.59 1.86 22.47
C VAL A 407 -16.57 1.16 23.83
N SER A 408 -16.68 1.93 24.92
CA SER A 408 -16.80 1.39 26.27
C SER A 408 -18.02 0.48 26.41
N GLU A 409 -19.19 0.91 25.92
CA GLU A 409 -20.41 0.09 25.93
C GLU A 409 -20.21 -1.23 25.18
N TRP A 410 -19.58 -1.20 24.00
CA TRP A 410 -19.27 -2.43 23.26
C TRP A 410 -18.30 -3.33 24.01
N MET A 411 -17.24 -2.77 24.61
CA MET A 411 -16.29 -3.57 25.37
C MET A 411 -16.93 -4.18 26.62
N ASP A 412 -17.81 -3.48 27.31
CA ASP A 412 -18.55 -4.01 28.45
C ASP A 412 -19.52 -5.12 28.03
N GLN A 413 -20.22 -4.95 26.90
CA GLN A 413 -21.20 -5.91 26.40
C GLN A 413 -20.57 -7.18 25.80
N TYR A 414 -19.41 -7.05 25.13
CA TYR A 414 -18.76 -8.14 24.40
C TYR A 414 -17.43 -8.52 25.05
N PRO A 415 -17.40 -9.51 25.97
CA PRO A 415 -16.17 -9.91 26.66
C PRO A 415 -15.11 -10.51 25.72
N ASN A 416 -15.52 -10.97 24.54
CA ASN A 416 -14.65 -11.45 23.47
C ASN A 416 -14.15 -10.34 22.52
N LEU A 417 -14.44 -9.06 22.80
CA LEU A 417 -13.90 -7.91 22.07
C LEU A 417 -12.66 -7.32 22.76
N TRP A 418 -11.59 -7.23 21.99
CA TRP A 418 -10.32 -6.55 22.25
C TRP A 418 -10.20 -5.35 21.31
N VAL A 419 -9.38 -4.36 21.62
CA VAL A 419 -9.12 -3.24 20.70
C VAL A 419 -7.65 -2.84 20.66
N GLU A 420 -7.25 -2.15 19.61
CA GLU A 420 -5.87 -1.68 19.39
C GLU A 420 -5.86 -0.27 18.74
N PRO A 421 -4.86 0.58 19.03
CA PRO A 421 -4.89 2.01 18.71
C PRO A 421 -4.26 2.39 17.36
N ALA A 422 -3.89 1.44 16.50
CA ALA A 422 -3.16 1.71 15.27
C ALA A 422 -3.80 2.84 14.46
N SER A 423 -2.98 3.75 13.94
CA SER A 423 -3.42 4.92 13.18
C SER A 423 -4.45 5.81 13.91
N ARG A 424 -4.58 5.73 15.25
CA ARG A 424 -5.55 6.51 16.05
C ARG A 424 -4.97 7.30 17.20
N ILE A 425 -3.65 7.38 17.35
CA ILE A 425 -3.06 8.28 18.36
C ILE A 425 -3.42 9.76 18.09
N ASN A 426 -3.69 10.14 16.84
CA ASN A 426 -4.21 11.45 16.46
C ASN A 426 -5.60 11.73 17.06
N GLU A 427 -6.45 10.71 17.13
CA GLU A 427 -7.81 10.80 17.67
C GLU A 427 -7.84 10.71 19.19
N LEU A 428 -7.04 9.82 19.76
CA LEU A 428 -6.94 9.67 21.20
C LEU A 428 -6.25 10.88 21.86
N GLY A 429 -5.17 11.36 21.24
CA GLY A 429 -4.37 12.44 21.80
C GLY A 429 -4.95 13.84 21.62
N ARG A 430 -6.02 14.02 20.83
CA ARG A 430 -6.83 15.25 20.85
C ARG A 430 -7.90 15.27 21.96
N GLN A 431 -8.04 14.16 22.71
CA GLN A 431 -8.93 14.00 23.86
C GLN A 431 -8.23 13.27 25.02
N PRO A 432 -7.02 13.73 25.45
CA PRO A 432 -6.08 12.93 26.22
C PRO A 432 -6.63 12.41 27.56
N ARG A 433 -7.50 13.18 28.23
CA ARG A 433 -8.10 12.78 29.52
C ARG A 433 -9.02 11.57 29.38
N ALA A 434 -9.97 11.65 28.45
CA ALA A 434 -10.90 10.54 28.17
C ALA A 434 -10.15 9.32 27.61
N ALA A 435 -9.17 9.55 26.75
CA ALA A 435 -8.32 8.48 26.22
C ALA A 435 -7.55 7.77 27.35
N ARG A 436 -6.93 8.51 28.26
CA ARG A 436 -6.20 7.94 29.41
C ARG A 436 -7.11 7.10 30.29
N GLU A 437 -8.30 7.61 30.64
CA GLU A 437 -9.27 6.89 31.47
C GLU A 437 -9.74 5.60 30.78
N PHE A 438 -10.06 5.66 29.49
CA PHE A 438 -10.42 4.50 28.68
C PHE A 438 -9.31 3.45 28.66
N LEU A 439 -8.06 3.87 28.37
CA LEU A 439 -6.90 2.98 28.27
C LEU A 439 -6.59 2.29 29.62
N ILE A 440 -6.75 2.99 30.74
CA ILE A 440 -6.58 2.41 32.08
C ILE A 440 -7.72 1.44 32.41
N ARG A 441 -8.98 1.81 32.10
CA ARG A 441 -10.16 0.99 32.39
C ARG A 441 -10.13 -0.34 31.64
N TYR A 442 -9.76 -0.33 30.36
CA TYR A 442 -9.75 -1.53 29.51
C TYR A 442 -8.37 -2.16 29.32
N GLN A 443 -7.40 -1.84 30.20
CA GLN A 443 -6.01 -2.29 30.11
C GLN A 443 -5.81 -3.81 29.89
N ASP A 444 -6.77 -4.65 30.28
CA ASP A 444 -6.70 -6.12 30.13
C ASP A 444 -7.19 -6.63 28.76
N ARG A 445 -7.69 -5.74 27.90
CA ARG A 445 -8.19 -6.03 26.55
C ARG A 445 -7.68 -5.07 25.47
N LEU A 446 -6.53 -4.45 25.72
CA LEU A 446 -5.86 -3.51 24.82
C LEU A 446 -4.57 -4.09 24.26
N LEU A 447 -4.35 -3.92 22.96
CA LEU A 447 -3.15 -4.39 22.27
C LEU A 447 -2.47 -3.19 21.59
N PHE A 448 -1.14 -3.18 21.53
CA PHE A 448 -0.41 -2.17 20.78
C PHE A 448 -0.39 -2.47 19.28
N GLY A 449 -0.65 -1.47 18.45
CA GLY A 449 -0.61 -1.56 16.99
C GLY A 449 -0.25 -0.21 16.37
N THR A 450 0.37 -0.21 15.18
CA THR A 450 0.73 1.04 14.48
C THR A 450 0.18 1.20 13.08
N ASP A 451 -0.29 0.12 12.43
CA ASP A 451 -0.70 0.07 11.02
C ASP A 451 0.46 0.45 10.06
N GLY A 452 1.68 0.13 10.52
CA GLY A 452 2.93 0.33 9.83
C GLY A 452 3.25 -0.79 8.82
N PRO A 453 4.53 -1.03 8.49
CA PRO A 453 5.74 -0.38 9.07
C PRO A 453 5.81 1.13 8.80
N TRP A 454 6.37 1.88 9.74
CA TRP A 454 6.55 3.34 9.67
C TRP A 454 8.01 3.74 9.93
N PRO A 455 8.43 4.94 9.50
CA PRO A 455 9.73 5.49 9.88
C PRO A 455 9.87 5.60 11.41
N GLU A 456 11.11 5.52 11.89
CA GLU A 456 11.44 5.55 13.31
C GLU A 456 10.86 6.79 14.03
N GLN A 457 10.85 7.95 13.37
CA GLN A 457 10.24 9.16 13.92
C GLN A 457 8.77 8.97 14.29
N ARG A 458 7.99 8.23 13.49
CA ARG A 458 6.59 7.95 13.83
C ARG A 458 6.48 7.05 15.06
N LEU A 459 7.37 6.04 15.19
CA LEU A 459 7.38 5.18 16.37
C LEU A 459 7.65 5.98 17.65
N ARG A 460 8.57 6.97 17.60
CA ARG A 460 8.83 7.88 18.71
C ARG A 460 7.59 8.68 19.13
N TYR A 461 6.72 9.07 18.19
CA TYR A 461 5.45 9.69 18.54
C TYR A 461 4.47 8.75 19.24
N TYR A 462 4.47 7.44 18.91
CA TYR A 462 3.69 6.46 19.67
C TYR A 462 4.21 6.33 21.10
N TRP A 463 5.52 6.24 21.31
CA TRP A 463 6.10 6.14 22.65
C TRP A 463 5.82 7.42 23.46
N ARG A 464 6.08 8.59 22.86
CA ARG A 464 5.78 9.88 23.48
C ARG A 464 4.31 10.00 23.85
N PHE A 465 3.40 9.58 22.99
CA PHE A 465 1.97 9.56 23.28
C PHE A 465 1.63 8.71 24.51
N PHE A 466 2.09 7.46 24.57
CA PHE A 466 1.69 6.56 25.66
C PHE A 466 2.44 6.80 26.98
N GLU A 467 3.69 7.26 26.93
CA GLU A 467 4.61 7.23 28.07
C GLU A 467 4.84 8.60 28.73
N THR A 468 4.29 9.68 28.18
CA THR A 468 4.55 11.04 28.66
C THR A 468 3.27 11.84 28.85
N ASP A 469 3.39 12.92 29.62
CA ASP A 469 2.40 13.98 29.78
C ASP A 469 2.68 15.19 28.87
N ASP A 470 3.50 15.00 27.81
CA ASP A 470 3.85 16.08 26.89
C ASP A 470 2.62 16.60 26.15
N GLU A 471 2.60 17.91 25.91
CA GLU A 471 1.47 18.60 25.27
C GLU A 471 1.86 19.15 23.89
N ALA A 472 0.86 19.21 22.99
CA ALA A 472 0.89 19.90 21.70
C ALA A 472 2.07 19.49 20.81
N PHE A 473 2.14 18.19 20.47
CA PHE A 473 3.15 17.66 19.56
C PHE A 473 2.56 16.96 18.33
N PRO A 474 3.31 16.84 17.23
CA PRO A 474 2.84 16.14 16.03
C PRO A 474 2.69 14.63 16.26
N TYR A 475 1.64 14.02 15.70
CA TYR A 475 1.43 12.57 15.74
C TYR A 475 2.05 11.83 14.55
N SER A 476 2.64 12.56 13.60
CA SER A 476 3.19 12.03 12.35
C SER A 476 4.37 12.89 11.88
N GLU A 477 5.32 12.28 11.19
CA GLU A 477 6.48 12.91 10.54
C GLU A 477 6.15 13.63 9.22
N LYS A 478 4.86 13.74 8.87
CA LYS A 478 4.41 14.27 7.59
C LYS A 478 3.88 15.68 7.78
N GLU A 479 4.11 16.51 6.77
CA GLU A 479 3.59 17.86 6.67
C GLU A 479 2.93 18.05 5.29
N PRO A 480 1.62 18.37 5.22
CA PRO A 480 0.68 18.40 6.34
C PRO A 480 0.51 17.02 7.01
N PRO A 481 0.06 16.99 8.27
CA PRO A 481 -0.16 15.73 8.97
C PRO A 481 -1.27 14.93 8.26
N PRO A 482 -1.19 13.58 8.23
CA PRO A 482 -1.95 12.79 7.28
C PRO A 482 -3.45 12.71 7.58
N GLN A 483 -3.85 12.94 8.85
CA GLN A 483 -5.15 12.57 9.41
C GLN A 483 -5.68 13.65 10.37
N GLY A 484 -5.99 14.82 9.82
CA GLY A 484 -6.46 15.99 10.58
C GLY A 484 -5.34 16.99 10.91
N LEU A 485 -5.67 18.28 10.84
CA LEU A 485 -4.74 19.41 11.03
C LEU A 485 -4.63 19.83 12.52
N TRP A 486 -4.37 18.87 13.40
CA TRP A 486 -4.20 19.12 14.83
C TRP A 486 -2.94 18.49 15.39
N GLN A 487 -2.51 19.01 16.54
CA GLN A 487 -1.51 18.39 17.39
C GLN A 487 -2.19 17.50 18.44
N ILE A 488 -1.39 16.69 19.14
CA ILE A 488 -1.88 15.81 20.20
C ILE A 488 -1.09 15.99 21.49
N ASP A 489 -1.69 15.51 22.57
CA ASP A 489 -1.10 15.40 23.90
C ASP A 489 -0.89 13.93 24.29
N GLY A 490 0.09 13.69 25.16
CA GLY A 490 0.39 12.39 25.74
C GLY A 490 -0.61 12.01 26.84
N VAL A 491 -0.67 10.72 27.16
CA VAL A 491 -1.63 10.14 28.12
C VAL A 491 -0.99 9.62 29.40
N ASP A 492 0.35 9.67 29.53
CA ASP A 492 1.11 9.26 30.72
C ASP A 492 0.55 7.99 31.39
N LEU A 493 0.61 6.86 30.65
CA LEU A 493 0.08 5.60 31.12
C LEU A 493 0.97 5.01 32.23
N PRO A 494 0.38 4.50 33.33
CA PRO A 494 1.15 3.84 34.37
C PRO A 494 1.94 2.63 33.82
N PRO A 495 3.14 2.33 34.34
CA PRO A 495 3.97 1.21 33.86
C PRO A 495 3.25 -0.14 33.77
N LYS A 496 2.32 -0.42 34.69
CA LYS A 496 1.48 -1.63 34.67
C LYS A 496 0.59 -1.70 33.41
N VAL A 497 0.03 -0.57 32.99
CA VAL A 497 -0.82 -0.47 31.80
C VAL A 497 0.03 -0.57 30.53
N LEU A 498 1.20 0.10 30.50
CA LEU A 498 2.15 0.02 29.39
C LEU A 498 2.59 -1.43 29.10
N ARG A 499 2.96 -2.22 30.13
CA ARG A 499 3.33 -3.63 29.91
C ARG A 499 2.22 -4.46 29.28
N LYS A 500 0.97 -4.26 29.74
CA LYS A 500 -0.20 -4.95 29.18
C LYS A 500 -0.45 -4.57 27.72
N LEU A 501 -0.48 -3.27 27.46
CA LEU A 501 -0.65 -2.71 26.11
C LEU A 501 0.46 -3.21 25.17
N TYR A 502 1.71 -3.13 25.61
CA TYR A 502 2.87 -3.42 24.76
C TYR A 502 3.08 -4.91 24.51
N TYR A 503 2.88 -5.81 25.47
CA TYR A 503 3.14 -7.23 25.18
C TYR A 503 2.30 -8.25 25.95
N GLU A 504 1.95 -8.04 27.23
CA GLU A 504 1.34 -9.12 28.03
C GLU A 504 -0.01 -9.58 27.43
N ASN A 505 -0.81 -8.65 26.93
CA ASN A 505 -2.08 -8.96 26.29
C ASN A 505 -1.90 -9.68 24.95
N ALA A 506 -0.93 -9.28 24.14
CA ALA A 506 -0.65 -9.95 22.87
C ALA A 506 -0.13 -11.38 23.08
N VAL A 507 0.73 -11.58 24.09
CA VAL A 507 1.24 -12.89 24.53
C VAL A 507 0.12 -13.81 25.03
N LYS A 508 -0.92 -13.23 25.65
CA LYS A 508 -2.12 -13.97 26.10
C LYS A 508 -3.03 -14.35 24.93
N LEU A 509 -3.27 -13.43 24.00
CA LEU A 509 -4.32 -13.56 22.99
C LEU A 509 -3.87 -14.26 21.71
N ILE A 510 -2.63 -14.03 21.27
CA ILE A 510 -2.18 -14.38 19.92
C ILE A 510 -1.22 -15.58 19.97
N PRO A 511 -1.61 -16.74 19.39
CA PRO A 511 -0.75 -17.91 19.34
C PRO A 511 0.62 -17.63 18.68
N GLY A 512 1.68 -18.21 19.22
CA GLY A 512 3.05 -18.04 18.71
C GLY A 512 3.74 -16.73 19.10
N VAL A 513 3.06 -15.77 19.73
CA VAL A 513 3.71 -14.53 20.20
C VAL A 513 4.55 -14.77 21.45
N ARG A 514 4.06 -15.59 22.40
CA ARG A 514 4.72 -15.87 23.69
C ARG A 514 6.19 -16.26 23.55
N GLU A 515 6.48 -17.39 22.91
CA GLU A 515 7.86 -17.87 22.75
C GLU A 515 8.78 -16.85 22.06
N ARG A 516 8.27 -16.07 21.10
CA ARG A 516 9.04 -15.05 20.39
C ARG A 516 9.37 -13.85 21.28
N ALA A 517 8.39 -13.34 22.01
CA ALA A 517 8.56 -12.23 22.93
C ALA A 517 9.49 -12.61 24.09
N GLU A 518 9.34 -13.80 24.66
CA GLU A 518 10.21 -14.31 25.72
C GLU A 518 11.64 -14.54 25.24
N ALA A 519 11.84 -15.03 24.01
CA ALA A 519 13.17 -15.15 23.41
C ALA A 519 13.84 -13.78 23.20
N PHE A 520 13.08 -12.79 22.72
CA PHE A 520 13.58 -11.42 22.58
C PHE A 520 13.97 -10.81 23.92
N ALA A 521 13.12 -10.94 24.95
CA ALA A 521 13.37 -10.40 26.29
C ALA A 521 14.61 -11.01 26.95
N LYS A 522 14.92 -12.30 26.70
CA LYS A 522 16.17 -12.94 27.18
C LYS A 522 17.43 -12.33 26.55
N GLN A 523 17.33 -11.82 25.32
CA GLN A 523 18.44 -11.20 24.60
C GLN A 523 18.56 -9.69 24.89
N HIS A 524 17.50 -9.08 25.40
CA HIS A 524 17.39 -7.64 25.66
C HIS A 524 16.82 -7.41 27.07
N PRO A 525 17.59 -7.70 28.13
CA PRO A 525 17.17 -7.44 29.50
C PRO A 525 16.85 -5.95 29.69
N LEU A 526 15.93 -5.64 30.60
CA LEU A 526 15.45 -4.29 30.87
C LEU A 526 16.37 -3.48 31.80
N ASP A 527 17.57 -4.01 32.08
CA ASP A 527 18.57 -3.44 33.00
C ASP A 527 19.03 -2.02 32.60
#